data_AF-A0AAW7EAD9-F1
#
_entry.id   AF-A0AAW7EAD9-F1
#
_cell.length_a   1.000
_cell.length_b   1.000
_cell.length_c   1.000
_cell.angle_alpha   90.00
_cell.angle_beta   90.00
_cell.angle_gamma   90.00
#
_symmetry.space_group_name_H-M   'P 1'
#
loop_
_entity.id
_entity.type
_entity.pdbx_description
1 polymer ?
#
loop_
_entity_poly.entity_id
_entity_poly.type
_entity_poly.pdbx_seq_one_letter_code
_entity_poly.pdbx_strand_id
1 'polypeptide(L)' 'MRRFYIHSHYRKQGIATKLLRIIEDTAIHHFKVLTLYTDTERASEFYLTCGYHRDDLHSDISHFKILVKT' A
#
# COMPACT_ATOMS: atom_id res chain seq x y z
N MET A 1 1.20 -3.13 6.61
CA MET A 1 0.95 -4.25 5.68
C MET A 1 2.22 -5.06 5.55
N ARG A 2 2.16 -6.39 5.74
CA ARG A 2 3.36 -7.25 5.73
C ARG A 2 3.60 -7.96 4.40
N ARG A 3 2.57 -8.50 3.75
CA ARG A 3 2.68 -9.24 2.49
C ARG A 3 1.51 -8.90 1.56
N PHE A 4 1.82 -8.53 0.33
CA PHE A 4 0.83 -8.20 -0.69
C PHE A 4 1.38 -8.55 -2.07
N TYR A 5 0.93 -9.67 -2.61
CA TYR A 5 1.49 -10.24 -3.83
C TYR A 5 0.39 -10.52 -4.84
N ILE A 6 0.65 -10.13 -6.09
CA ILE A 6 -0.11 -10.58 -7.25
C ILE A 6 0.78 -11.49 -8.07
N HIS A 7 0.27 -12.69 -8.35
CA HIS A 7 0.92 -13.64 -9.24
C HIS A 7 1.23 -12.98 -10.59
N SER A 8 2.40 -13.24 -11.15
CA SER A 8 2.96 -12.48 -12.28
C SER A 8 2.03 -12.38 -13.49
N HIS A 9 1.35 -13.49 -13.81
CA HIS A 9 0.40 -13.60 -14.92
C HIS A 9 -0.86 -12.71 -14.76
N TYR A 10 -1.14 -12.25 -13.55
CA TYR A 10 -2.32 -11.43 -13.23
C TYR A 10 -1.97 -9.96 -12.92
N ARG A 11 -0.72 -9.55 -13.15
CA ARG A 11 -0.28 -8.15 -12.96
C ARG A 11 -0.79 -7.27 -14.11
N LYS A 12 -0.83 -5.95 -13.88
CA LYS A 12 -1.31 -4.93 -14.83
C LYS A 12 -2.78 -5.05 -15.26
N GLN A 13 -3.58 -5.82 -14.52
CA GLN A 13 -5.04 -5.98 -14.73
C GLN A 13 -5.88 -5.25 -13.66
N GLY A 14 -5.27 -4.35 -12.88
CA GLY A 14 -5.96 -3.61 -11.79
C GLY A 14 -6.31 -4.42 -10.54
N ILE A 15 -5.95 -5.71 -10.48
CA ILE A 15 -6.26 -6.60 -9.34
C ILE A 15 -5.63 -6.08 -8.04
N ALA A 16 -4.37 -5.66 -8.08
CA ALA A 16 -3.67 -5.09 -6.91
C ALA A 16 -4.43 -3.87 -6.36
N THR A 17 -4.84 -2.94 -7.22
CA THR A 17 -5.57 -1.74 -6.81
C THR A 17 -6.90 -2.08 -6.16
N LYS A 18 -7.66 -3.04 -6.73
CA LYS A 18 -8.96 -3.47 -6.16
C LYS A 18 -8.78 -4.11 -4.77
N LEU A 19 -7.82 -5.01 -4.63
CA LEU A 19 -7.55 -5.66 -3.34
C LEU A 19 -7.05 -4.67 -2.29
N LEU A 20 -6.17 -3.74 -2.69
CA LEU A 20 -5.65 -2.71 -1.79
C LEU A 20 -6.78 -1.81 -1.26
N ARG A 21 -7.73 -1.41 -2.12
CA ARG A 21 -8.91 -0.63 -1.69
C ARG A 21 -9.73 -1.37 -0.64
N ILE A 22 -10.03 -2.65 -0.84
CA ILE A 22 -10.77 -3.45 0.16
C ILE A 22 -10.03 -3.48 1.50
N ILE A 23 -8.69 -3.60 1.47
CA ILE A 23 -7.87 -3.56 2.69
C ILE A 23 -7.97 -2.18 3.36
N GLU A 24 -7.84 -1.09 2.59
CA GLU A 24 -7.92 0.28 3.10
C GLU A 24 -9.30 0.59 3.69
N ASP A 25 -10.37 0.24 2.97
CA ASP A 25 -11.76 0.41 3.38
C ASP A 25 -12.07 -0.39 4.65
N THR A 26 -11.42 -1.53 4.88
CA THR A 26 -11.55 -2.27 6.13
C THR A 26 -10.71 -1.64 7.24
N ALA A 27 -9.46 -1.28 6.93
CA ALA A 27 -8.49 -0.79 7.90
C ALA A 27 -8.89 0.56 8.51
N ILE A 28 -9.59 1.41 7.75
CA ILE A 28 -10.03 2.75 8.16
C ILE A 28 -10.93 2.76 9.41
N HIS A 29 -11.57 1.63 9.71
CA HIS A 29 -12.40 1.48 10.89
C HIS A 29 -11.59 1.24 12.18
N HIS A 30 -10.33 0.81 12.06
CA HIS A 30 -9.51 0.34 13.18
C HIS A 30 -8.17 1.07 13.31
N PHE A 31 -7.67 1.67 12.23
CA PHE A 31 -6.34 2.25 12.16
C PHE A 31 -6.39 3.67 11.59
N LYS A 32 -5.43 4.50 12.01
CA LYS A 32 -5.24 5.86 11.48
C LYS A 32 -4.24 5.92 10.34
N VAL A 33 -3.28 4.99 10.32
CA VAL A 33 -2.18 4.97 9.36
C VAL A 33 -1.93 3.52 8.94
N LEU A 34 -1.73 3.30 7.64
CA LEU A 34 -1.14 2.08 7.12
C LEU A 34 0.30 2.35 6.74
N THR A 35 1.20 1.50 7.23
CA THR A 35 2.63 1.50 6.86
C THR A 35 2.96 0.23 6.08
N LEU A 36 4.00 0.27 5.26
CA LEU A 36 4.54 -0.90 4.58
C LEU A 36 6.02 -0.71 4.28
N TYR A 37 6.67 -1.82 3.95
CA TYR A 37 8.02 -1.84 3.43
C TYR A 37 8.03 -2.49 2.03
N THR A 38 8.82 -1.90 1.15
CA THR A 38 9.17 -2.42 -0.17
C THR A 38 10.54 -1.90 -0.54
N ASP A 39 11.35 -2.78 -1.12
CA ASP A 39 12.69 -2.56 -1.66
C ASP A 39 12.72 -2.55 -3.20
N THR A 40 11.58 -2.81 -3.85
CA THR A 40 11.48 -2.75 -5.31
C THR A 40 10.87 -1.44 -5.80
N GLU A 41 11.49 -0.84 -6.81
CA GLU A 41 11.03 0.41 -7.45
C GLU A 41 9.59 0.29 -7.97
N ARG A 42 9.28 -0.81 -8.68
CA ARG A 42 7.95 -1.07 -9.23
C ARG A 42 6.85 -1.08 -8.16
N ALA A 43 7.12 -1.63 -6.97
CA ALA A 43 6.14 -1.61 -5.90
C ALA A 43 6.08 -0.24 -5.21
N SER A 44 7.21 0.47 -5.09
CA SER A 44 7.21 1.87 -4.62
C SER A 44 6.31 2.73 -5.51
N GLU A 45 6.49 2.69 -6.83
CA GLU A 45 5.64 3.40 -7.79
C GLU A 45 4.17 3.03 -7.62
N PHE A 46 3.85 1.75 -7.50
CA PHE A 46 2.48 1.29 -7.27
C PHE A 46 1.85 1.94 -6.02
N TYR A 47 2.54 1.91 -4.88
CA TYR A 47 2.00 2.50 -3.66
C TYR A 47 1.90 4.03 -3.73
N LEU A 48 2.87 4.71 -4.36
CA LEU A 48 2.78 6.15 -4.64
C LEU A 48 1.52 6.48 -5.46
N THR A 49 1.22 5.72 -6.52
CA THR A 49 -0.02 5.93 -7.31
C THR A 49 -1.30 5.63 -6.52
N CYS A 50 -1.22 4.86 -5.44
CA CYS A 50 -2.34 4.56 -4.55
C CYS A 50 -2.49 5.58 -3.40
N GLY A 51 -1.71 6.67 -3.43
CA GLY A 51 -1.78 7.74 -2.43
C GLY A 51 -1.01 7.45 -1.15
N TYR A 52 0.00 6.58 -1.20
CA TYR A 52 1.00 6.47 -0.14
C TYR A 52 2.08 7.52 -0.33
N HIS A 53 2.72 7.91 0.77
CA HIS A 53 3.89 8.78 0.82
C HIS A 53 5.12 7.95 1.20
N ARG A 54 6.30 8.38 0.76
CA ARG A 54 7.57 7.78 1.23
C ARG A 54 7.82 8.15 2.69
N ASP A 55 8.38 7.21 3.43
CA ASP A 55 8.95 7.43 4.76
C ASP A 55 10.47 7.35 4.64
N ASP A 56 11.16 8.45 4.93
CA ASP A 56 12.62 8.52 4.92
C ASP A 56 13.21 8.55 6.35
N LEU A 57 12.37 8.42 7.38
CA LEU A 57 12.74 8.57 8.79
C LEU A 57 12.92 7.23 9.50
N HIS A 58 12.19 6.20 9.09
CA HIS A 58 12.16 4.89 9.74
C HIS A 58 12.72 3.81 8.83
N SER A 59 13.66 3.00 9.32
CA SER A 59 14.34 1.98 8.51
C SER A 59 13.46 0.77 8.16
N ASP A 60 12.38 0.54 8.89
CA ASP A 60 11.45 -0.57 8.73
C ASP A 60 10.15 -0.18 7.98
N ILE A 61 10.03 1.09 7.58
CA ILE A 61 8.90 1.63 6.82
C ILE A 61 9.47 2.28 5.58
N SER A 62 8.98 1.91 4.40
CA SER A 62 9.32 2.67 3.18
C SER A 62 8.18 3.57 2.72
N HIS A 63 6.93 3.21 3.03
CA HIS A 63 5.77 4.02 2.67
C HIS A 63 4.69 3.99 3.75
N PHE A 64 3.92 5.07 3.83
CA PHE A 64 2.75 5.18 4.70
C PHE A 64 1.58 5.89 4.02
N LYS A 65 0.36 5.65 4.51
CA LYS A 65 -0.86 6.34 4.10
C LYS A 65 -1.72 6.65 5.31
N ILE A 66 -2.14 7.91 5.42
CA ILE A 66 -3.12 8.33 6.43
C ILE A 66 -4.50 7.89 5.95
N LEU A 67 -5.24 7.18 6.80
CA LEU A 67 -6.60 6.77 6.51
C LEU A 67 -7.57 7.84 7.04
N VAL A 68 -8.37 8.41 6.15
CA VAL A 68 -9.35 9.47 6.48
C VAL A 68 -10.74 8.95 6.16
N LYS A 69 -11.61 8.85 7.17
CA LYS A 69 -13.03 8.52 6.98
C LYS A 69 -13.68 9.65 6.19
N THR A 70 -13.93 9.39 4.91
CA THR A 70 -14.88 10.16 4.09
C THR A 70 -16.31 9.86 4.49
#